data_AF-A0A946GGI1-F1
#
_entry.id   AF-A0A946GGI1-F1
#
_cell.length_a   1.000
_cell.length_b   1.000
_cell.length_c   1.000
_cell.angle_alpha   90.00
_cell.angle_beta   90.00
_cell.angle_gamma   90.00
#
_symmetry.space_group_name_H-M   'P 1'
#
loop_
_entity.id
_entity.type
_entity.pdbx_description
1 polymer ?
#
loop_
_entity_poly.entity_id
_entity_poly.type
_entity_poly.pdbx_seq_one_letter_code
_entity_poly.pdbx_strand_id
1 'polypeptide(L)'
;MAWLSLEFRVSGADVEVLSDALFAVGALSVDVTDADQGSQEERAIYLEPGEDILLSWGRNSVVGLFDRQAYSDHILSALATAVHPLKLPEPVEYRIDDQDWV
;
A
#
# COMPACT_ATOMS: atom_id res chain seq x y z
N MET A 1 -0.44 10.74 -18.57
CA MET A 1 -0.80 9.50 -17.87
C MET A 1 -1.32 9.85 -16.50
N ALA A 2 -2.56 9.49 -16.23
CA ALA A 2 -3.15 9.66 -14.91
C ALA A 2 -2.98 8.34 -14.14
N TRP A 3 -2.58 8.42 -12.88
CA TRP A 3 -2.38 7.27 -12.02
C TRP A 3 -3.46 7.21 -10.95
N LEU A 4 -3.69 6.01 -10.43
CA LEU A 4 -4.50 5.78 -9.25
C LEU A 4 -3.65 5.10 -8.19
N SER A 5 -3.63 5.61 -6.97
CA SER A 5 -3.08 4.89 -5.84
C SER A 5 -4.18 4.40 -4.91
N LEU A 6 -3.98 3.21 -4.35
CA LEU A 6 -4.82 2.62 -3.32
C LEU A 6 -4.00 2.49 -2.04
N GLU A 7 -4.42 3.19 -0.99
CA GLU A 7 -3.80 3.12 0.34
C GLU A 7 -4.59 2.18 1.25
N PHE A 8 -3.91 1.19 1.82
CA PHE A 8 -4.44 0.28 2.83
C PHE A 8 -3.67 0.44 4.14
N ARG A 9 -4.40 0.51 5.26
CA ARG A 9 -3.78 0.53 6.59
C ARG A 9 -3.86 -0.83 7.24
N VAL A 10 -2.71 -1.49 7.40
CA VAL A 10 -2.62 -2.87 7.88
C VAL A 10 -1.59 -3.02 8.98
N SER A 11 -1.60 -4.18 9.65
CA SER A 11 -0.56 -4.52 10.62
C SER A 11 0.74 -4.91 9.90
N GLY A 12 1.89 -4.83 10.58
CA GLY A 12 3.17 -5.23 10.00
C GLY A 12 3.19 -6.66 9.45
N ALA A 13 2.46 -7.57 10.09
CA ALA A 13 2.36 -8.98 9.69
C ALA A 13 1.63 -9.18 8.34
N ASP A 14 0.79 -8.22 7.94
CA ASP A 14 -0.02 -8.33 6.72
C ASP A 14 0.62 -7.60 5.52
N VAL A 15 1.67 -6.81 5.75
CA VAL A 15 2.27 -5.95 4.72
C VAL A 15 2.81 -6.78 3.55
N GLU A 16 3.57 -7.84 3.82
CA GLU A 16 4.20 -8.66 2.78
C GLU A 16 3.13 -9.32 1.89
N VAL A 17 2.15 -10.00 2.51
CA VAL A 17 1.03 -10.65 1.81
C VAL A 17 0.24 -9.66 0.96
N LEU A 18 -0.05 -8.47 1.49
CA LEU A 18 -0.76 -7.43 0.75
C LEU A 18 0.08 -6.87 -0.40
N SER A 19 1.38 -6.67 -0.18
CA SER A 19 2.30 -6.14 -1.21
C SER A 19 2.40 -7.08 -2.40
N ASP A 20 2.60 -8.38 -2.14
CA ASP A 20 2.62 -9.40 -3.18
C ASP A 20 1.29 -9.46 -3.94
N ALA A 21 0.17 -9.38 -3.22
CA ALA A 21 -1.15 -9.40 -3.83
C ALA A 21 -1.41 -8.16 -4.70
N LEU A 22 -0.95 -6.97 -4.28
CA LEU A 22 -1.01 -5.74 -5.07
C LEU A 22 -0.26 -5.88 -6.39
N PHE A 23 0.96 -6.42 -6.37
CA PHE A 23 1.71 -6.70 -7.60
C PHE A 23 1.00 -7.73 -8.47
N ALA A 24 0.44 -8.79 -7.88
CA ALA A 24 -0.27 -9.83 -8.63
C ALA A 24 -1.52 -9.30 -9.36
N VAL A 25 -2.18 -8.27 -8.82
CA VAL A 25 -3.35 -7.63 -9.45
C VAL A 25 -2.99 -6.44 -10.34
N GLY A 26 -1.70 -6.19 -10.59
CA GLY A 26 -1.23 -5.22 -11.58
C GLY A 26 -0.77 -3.87 -11.02
N ALA A 27 -0.42 -3.79 -9.73
CA ALA A 27 0.27 -2.61 -9.22
C ALA A 27 1.63 -2.47 -9.91
N LEU A 28 1.95 -1.24 -10.32
CA LEU A 28 3.21 -0.86 -10.95
C LEU A 28 4.32 -0.66 -9.92
N SER A 29 3.94 -0.16 -8.74
CA SER A 29 4.79 -0.05 -7.56
C SER A 29 3.95 -0.29 -6.31
N VAL A 30 4.63 -0.69 -5.24
CA VAL A 30 4.06 -0.75 -3.89
C VAL A 30 5.02 -0.03 -2.95
N ASP A 31 4.49 0.91 -2.19
CA ASP A 31 5.23 1.68 -1.19
C ASP A 31 4.69 1.36 0.20
N VAL A 32 5.57 1.26 1.19
CA VAL A 32 5.21 1.03 2.59
C VAL A 32 5.77 2.13 3.46
N THR A 33 4.90 2.76 4.25
CA THR A 33 5.24 3.87 5.15
C THR A 33 4.56 3.71 6.51
N ASP A 34 4.99 4.49 7.50
CA ASP A 34 4.28 4.60 8.77
C ASP A 34 2.88 5.20 8.53
N ALA A 35 1.81 4.48 8.91
CA ALA A 35 0.46 5.00 8.76
C ALA A 35 0.17 6.21 9.66
N ASP A 36 1.00 6.42 10.68
CA ASP A 36 0.90 7.47 11.67
C ASP A 36 1.95 8.59 11.42
N GLN A 37 2.60 8.62 10.24
CA GLN A 37 3.57 9.64 9.84
C GLN A 37 3.03 11.07 10.05
N GLY A 38 3.81 11.94 10.70
CA GLY A 38 3.43 13.31 11.02
C GLY A 38 2.50 13.45 12.23
N SER A 39 2.19 12.36 12.94
CA SER A 39 1.42 12.34 14.18
C SER A 39 2.29 12.10 15.42
N GLN A 40 1.71 12.18 16.62
CA GLN A 40 2.43 11.85 17.87
C GLN A 40 2.74 10.35 17.99
N GLU A 41 2.04 9.50 17.23
CA GLU A 41 2.22 8.04 17.25
C GLU A 41 3.22 7.55 16.20
N GLU A 42 3.78 8.48 15.38
CA GLU A 42 4.82 8.18 14.41
C GLU A 42 6.02 7.49 15.07
N ARG A 43 6.52 6.43 14.44
CA ARG A 43 7.70 5.70 14.88
C ARG A 43 8.79 5.82 13.83
N ALA A 44 9.87 6.47 14.21
CA ALA A 44 11.09 6.45 13.41
C ALA A 44 11.69 5.04 13.43
N ILE A 45 12.05 4.55 12.24
CA ILE A 45 12.82 3.32 12.08
C ILE A 45 14.30 3.69 11.98
N TYR A 46 15.08 3.24 12.97
CA TYR A 46 16.54 3.31 12.96
C TYR A 46 17.10 1.89 12.94
N LEU A 47 16.88 1.20 11.83
CA LEU A 47 17.31 -0.19 11.66
C LEU A 47 18.59 -0.28 10.85
N GLU A 48 19.40 -1.28 11.18
CA GLU A 48 20.53 -1.67 10.36
C GLU A 48 20.07 -2.54 9.17
N PRO A 49 20.85 -2.60 8.07
CA PRO A 49 20.52 -3.44 6.93
C PRO A 49 20.31 -4.91 7.35
N GLY A 50 19.08 -5.41 7.22
CA GLY A 50 18.71 -6.80 7.52
C GLY A 50 17.72 -6.98 8.67
N GLU A 51 17.36 -5.93 9.40
CA GLU A 51 16.28 -5.98 10.39
C GLU A 51 14.90 -5.76 9.74
N ASP A 52 13.87 -6.38 10.32
CA ASP A 52 12.51 -6.36 9.79
C ASP A 52 11.83 -5.01 10.06
N ILE A 53 11.93 -4.13 9.06
CA ILE A 53 11.30 -2.81 8.97
C ILE A 53 9.78 -2.86 9.21
N LEU A 54 9.09 -3.88 8.70
CA LEU A 54 7.63 -3.90 8.64
C LEU A 54 6.99 -4.16 10.00
N LEU A 55 7.66 -4.94 10.85
CA LEU A 55 7.24 -5.23 12.22
C LEU A 55 7.49 -4.07 13.19
N SER A 56 8.31 -3.09 12.80
CA SER A 56 8.72 -1.98 13.67
C SER A 56 7.67 -0.88 13.77
N TRP A 57 6.89 -0.67 12.70
CA TRP A 57 5.74 0.23 12.70
C TRP A 57 4.51 -0.43 13.35
N GLY A 58 3.78 0.33 14.17
CA GLY A 58 2.56 -0.17 14.80
C GLY A 58 1.46 -0.40 13.78
N ARG A 59 1.28 0.57 12.88
CA ARG A 59 0.38 0.51 11.73
C ARG A 59 1.15 0.91 10.49
N ASN A 60 0.96 0.16 9.43
CA ASN A 60 1.63 0.37 8.16
C ASN A 60 0.63 0.88 7.14
N SER A 61 1.05 1.83 6.32
CA SER A 61 0.34 2.30 5.15
C SER A 61 0.98 1.65 3.92
N VAL A 62 0.24 0.77 3.26
CA VAL A 62 0.66 0.06 2.04
C VAL A 62 -0.07 0.68 0.87
N VAL A 63 0.69 1.26 -0.06
CA VAL A 63 0.16 2.02 -1.19
C VAL A 63 0.52 1.31 -2.49
N GLY A 64 -0.48 0.82 -3.21
CA GLY A 64 -0.30 0.27 -4.56
C GLY A 64 -0.59 1.33 -5.62
N LEU A 65 0.32 1.55 -6.57
CA LEU A 65 0.14 2.47 -7.70
C LEU A 65 -0.31 1.70 -8.95
N PHE A 66 -1.34 2.19 -9.62
CA PHE A 66 -1.93 1.59 -10.82
C PHE A 66 -2.01 2.60 -11.96
N ASP A 67 -1.91 2.11 -13.19
CA ASP A 67 -2.35 2.88 -14.35
C ASP A 67 -3.87 3.06 -14.25
N ARG A 68 -4.35 4.31 -14.29
CA ARG A 68 -5.77 4.61 -14.12
C ARG A 68 -6.64 3.98 -15.21
N GLN A 69 -6.11 3.75 -16.41
CA GLN A 69 -6.84 3.11 -17.50
C GLN A 69 -6.90 1.59 -17.33
N ALA A 70 -5.91 1.00 -16.65
CA ALA A 70 -5.89 -0.42 -16.33
C ALA A 70 -6.74 -0.74 -15.08
N TYR A 71 -6.96 0.25 -14.21
CA TYR A 71 -7.72 0.05 -12.98
C TYR A 71 -9.22 -0.20 -13.23
N SER A 72 -9.77 -1.22 -12.57
CA SER A 72 -11.21 -1.55 -12.59
C SER A 72 -11.67 -2.12 -11.25
N ASP A 73 -12.97 -2.07 -10.96
CA ASP A 73 -13.57 -2.60 -9.72
C ASP A 73 -13.23 -4.08 -9.46
N HIS A 74 -12.89 -4.83 -10.51
CA HIS A 74 -12.44 -6.22 -10.40
C HIS A 74 -11.12 -6.38 -9.64
N ILE A 75 -10.26 -5.36 -9.65
CA ILE A 75 -8.97 -5.39 -8.96
C ILE A 75 -9.16 -5.49 -7.45
N LEU A 76 -10.10 -4.73 -6.87
CA LEU A 76 -10.39 -4.81 -5.43
C LEU A 76 -10.96 -6.18 -5.05
N SER A 77 -11.85 -6.75 -5.88
CA SER A 77 -12.38 -8.09 -5.67
C SER A 77 -11.30 -9.17 -5.78
N ALA A 78 -10.38 -9.04 -6.75
CA ALA A 78 -9.27 -9.96 -6.94
C ALA A 78 -8.29 -9.88 -5.76
N LEU A 79 -7.98 -8.66 -5.31
CA LEU A 79 -7.11 -8.41 -4.17
C LEU A 79 -7.68 -9.02 -2.89
N ALA A 80 -8.95 -8.75 -2.57
CA ALA A 80 -9.62 -9.32 -1.41
C ALA A 80 -9.68 -10.86 -1.44
N THR A 81 -9.74 -11.44 -2.63
CA THR A 81 -9.68 -12.90 -2.83
C THR A 81 -8.27 -13.44 -2.60
N ALA A 82 -7.26 -12.74 -3.13
CA ALA A 82 -5.85 -13.14 -3.05
C ALA A 82 -5.32 -13.17 -1.62
N VAL A 83 -5.79 -12.25 -0.78
CA VAL A 83 -5.33 -12.17 0.62
C VAL A 83 -6.22 -12.94 1.61
N HIS A 84 -7.27 -13.63 1.16
CA HIS A 84 -8.18 -14.35 2.05
C HIS A 84 -7.40 -15.38 2.92
N PRO A 85 -7.63 -15.45 4.25
CA PRO A 85 -8.77 -14.92 5.02
C PRO A 85 -8.62 -13.50 5.58
N LEU A 86 -7.56 -12.76 5.21
CA LEU A 86 -7.36 -11.39 5.66
C LEU A 86 -8.55 -10.51 5.25
N LYS A 87 -9.13 -9.79 6.21
CA LYS A 87 -10.15 -8.79 5.94
C LYS A 87 -9.48 -7.44 5.70
N LEU A 88 -9.32 -7.08 4.43
CA LEU A 88 -8.79 -5.77 4.09
C LEU A 88 -9.77 -4.66 4.49
N PRO A 89 -9.28 -3.54 5.03
CA PRO A 89 -10.08 -2.33 5.15
C PRO A 89 -10.42 -1.81 3.74
N GLU A 90 -11.45 -0.96 3.65
CA GLU A 90 -11.69 -0.19 2.44
C GLU A 90 -10.47 0.71 2.17
N PRO A 91 -9.89 0.67 0.95
CA PRO A 91 -8.76 1.52 0.63
C PRO A 91 -9.18 2.97 0.48
N VAL A 92 -8.23 3.87 0.77
CA VAL A 92 -8.35 5.26 0.36
C VAL A 92 -7.79 5.39 -1.05
N GLU A 93 -8.59 5.92 -1.97
CA GLU A 93 -8.18 6.13 -3.36
C GLU A 93 -7.65 7.55 -3.57
N TYR A 94 -6.48 7.67 -4.20
CA TYR A 94 -5.97 8.96 -4.65
C TYR A 94 -5.75 8.96 -6.16
N ARG A 95 -6.24 10.00 -6.83
CA ARG A 95 -5.98 10.23 -8.25
C ARG A 95 -4.79 11.15 -8.38
N ILE A 96 -3.78 10.70 -9.11
CA ILE A 96 -2.56 11.45 -9.36
C ILE A 96 -2.59 11.85 -10.82
N ASP A 97 -2.81 13.13 -11.07
CA ASP A 97 -2.67 13.69 -12.40
C ASP A 97 -1.19 13.76 -12.80
N ASP A 98 -0.93 13.74 -14.09
CA ASP A 98 0.43 13.87 -14.61
C ASP A 98 0.97 15.25 -14.19
N GLN A 99 2.06 15.24 -13.43
CA GLN A 99 2.66 16.47 -12.94
C GLN A 99 3.77 16.87 -13.90
N ASP A 100 3.53 17.93 -14.68
CA ASP A 100 4.54 18.63 -15.46
C ASP A 100 5.45 19.40 -14.49
N TRP A 101 6.51 18.74 -14.00
CA TRP A 101 7.53 19.40 -13.20
C TRP A 101 8.36 20.30 -14.14
N VAL A 102 8.20 21.62 -14.00
CA VAL A 102 9.00 22.67 -14.68
C VAL A 102 10.32 22.95 -13.97
#